data_AF-F9ES00-F1
#
_entry.id   AF-F9ES00-F1
#
_cell.length_a   1.000
_cell.length_b   1.000
_cell.length_c   1.000
_cell.angle_alpha   90.00
_cell.angle_beta   90.00
_cell.angle_gamma   90.00
#
_symmetry.space_group_name_H-M   'P 1'
#
loop_
_entity.id
_entity.type
_entity.pdbx_description
1 polymer ?
#
loop_
_entity_poly.entity_id
_entity_poly.type
_entity_poly.pdbx_seq_one_letter_code
_entity_poly.pdbx_strand_id
1 'polypeptide(L)'
;WQDNPMKSIYVWFDAVIGYLSASIEWARRIGRPDAWREFWNDEDARSYYFMGKDNIVFHSVIWPGILLGTNGRGDKGGEPSEELGTLNLPTEIVSSEFLTMSGSKVSNSRGATIFVGDFLHEFGPDALRYFIAVAGPENQDTDFTWEEFVRRVNFELANEWGNLVNRSISMAFKNCHEIPAAGELTDADRELLDAAAAGFDTV
;
A
#
# COMPACT_ATOMS: atom_id res chain seq x y z
N TRP A 1 6.19 26.89 27.32
CA TRP A 1 5.61 25.53 27.50
C TRP A 1 6.59 24.58 28.17
N GLN A 2 7.91 24.77 27.98
CA GLN A 2 8.96 23.94 28.60
C GLN A 2 8.79 23.75 30.12
N ASP A 3 8.25 24.75 30.83
CA ASP A 3 8.04 24.66 32.29
C ASP A 3 6.62 24.26 32.73
N ASN A 4 5.76 23.80 31.81
CA ASN A 4 4.40 23.37 32.14
C ASN A 4 4.18 21.89 31.82
N PRO A 5 4.46 20.98 32.78
CA PRO A 5 4.45 19.53 32.55
C PRO A 5 3.04 18.96 32.26
N MET A 6 1.99 19.75 32.48
CA MET A 6 0.61 19.33 32.22
C MET A 6 0.13 19.65 30.80
N LYS A 7 0.99 20.24 29.95
CA LYS A 7 0.68 20.50 28.54
C LYS A 7 1.36 19.48 27.64
N SER A 8 0.64 19.05 26.62
CA SER A 8 1.14 18.15 25.57
C SER A 8 0.81 18.73 24.20
N ILE A 9 1.57 18.32 23.19
CA ILE A 9 1.29 18.66 21.80
C ILE A 9 0.04 17.90 21.36
N TYR A 10 -0.81 18.55 20.57
CA TYR A 10 -1.99 17.91 19.99
C TYR A 10 -1.57 16.76 19.07
N VAL A 11 -2.16 15.57 19.25
CA VAL A 11 -1.72 14.36 18.57
C VAL A 11 -1.70 14.48 17.05
N TRP A 12 -2.61 15.23 16.44
CA TRP A 12 -2.65 15.40 14.99
C TRP A 12 -1.60 16.37 14.44
N PHE A 13 -0.96 17.16 15.31
CA PHE A 13 0.26 17.89 14.95
C PHE A 13 1.48 16.96 15.04
N ASP A 14 1.55 16.12 16.06
CA ASP A 14 2.71 15.27 16.35
C ASP A 14 2.76 13.99 15.48
N ALA A 15 1.61 13.38 15.20
CA ALA A 15 1.53 12.09 14.50
C ALA A 15 2.17 12.12 13.11
N VAL A 16 1.99 13.21 12.35
CA VAL A 16 2.58 13.38 11.02
C VAL A 16 4.11 13.56 11.06
N ILE A 17 4.66 14.02 12.18
CA ILE A 17 6.12 14.07 12.42
C ILE A 17 6.68 12.64 12.58
N GLY A 18 5.83 11.68 12.93
CA GLY A 18 6.14 10.26 13.04
C GLY A 18 6.85 9.69 11.80
N TYR A 19 6.51 10.15 10.59
CA TYR A 19 7.17 9.70 9.36
C TYR A 19 8.67 10.06 9.36
N LEU A 20 9.00 11.31 9.71
CA LEU A 20 10.38 11.78 9.76
C LEU A 20 11.13 11.07 10.89
N SER A 21 10.57 11.06 12.10
CA SER A 21 11.25 10.46 13.26
C SER A 21 11.47 8.95 13.10
N ALA A 22 10.53 8.22 12.47
CA ALA A 22 10.71 6.81 12.16
C ALA A 22 11.86 6.57 11.17
N SER A 23 12.00 7.41 10.14
CA SER A 23 13.10 7.30 9.18
C SER A 23 14.46 7.60 9.80
N ILE A 24 14.55 8.60 10.69
CA ILE A 24 15.76 8.92 11.45
C ILE A 24 16.14 7.75 12.35
N GLU A 25 15.16 7.18 13.07
CA GLU A 25 15.39 6.01 13.93
C GLU A 25 15.82 4.78 13.12
N TRP A 26 15.22 4.54 11.96
CA TRP A 26 15.64 3.48 11.03
C TRP A 26 17.09 3.66 10.60
N ALA A 27 17.47 4.87 10.15
CA ALA A 27 18.82 5.22 9.70
C ALA A 27 19.85 4.97 10.83
N ARG A 28 19.51 5.37 12.05
CA ARG A 28 20.31 5.10 13.26
C ARG A 28 20.46 3.59 13.51
N ARG A 29 19.38 2.80 13.43
CA ARG A 29 19.39 1.35 13.68
C ARG A 29 20.23 0.56 12.69
N ILE A 30 20.30 1.00 11.44
CA ILE A 30 21.13 0.35 10.40
C ILE A 30 22.59 0.83 10.40
N GLY A 31 22.98 1.71 11.35
CA GLY A 31 24.34 2.23 11.45
C GLY A 31 24.71 3.28 10.40
N ARG A 32 23.72 3.85 9.70
CA ARG A 32 23.90 4.92 8.71
C ARG A 32 23.07 6.14 9.13
N PRO A 33 23.51 6.93 10.12
CA PRO A 33 22.68 7.95 10.77
C PRO A 33 22.15 9.05 9.82
N ASP A 34 22.78 9.27 8.67
CA ASP A 34 22.34 10.24 7.66
C ASP A 34 21.49 9.63 6.53
N ALA A 35 21.27 8.30 6.50
CA ALA A 35 20.55 7.65 5.41
C ALA A 35 19.08 8.10 5.27
N TRP A 36 18.48 8.65 6.31
CA TRP A 36 17.12 9.19 6.23
C TRP A 36 17.04 10.40 5.27
N ARG A 37 18.16 11.12 5.09
CA ARG A 37 18.22 12.30 4.23
C ARG A 37 17.96 11.97 2.76
N GLU A 38 18.23 10.73 2.34
CA GLU A 38 17.90 10.20 1.01
C GLU A 38 16.39 10.28 0.71
N PHE A 39 15.53 10.26 1.74
CA PHE A 39 14.08 10.38 1.58
C PHE A 39 13.56 11.81 1.75
N TRP A 40 14.25 12.63 2.54
CA TRP A 40 13.73 13.90 3.04
C TRP A 40 14.45 15.14 2.52
N ASN A 41 15.68 15.04 2.02
CA ASN A 41 16.47 16.17 1.54
C ASN A 41 16.86 16.07 0.06
N ASP A 42 16.86 14.86 -0.51
CA ASP A 42 17.20 14.65 -1.93
C ASP A 42 16.09 15.21 -2.83
N GLU A 43 16.43 16.12 -3.75
CA GLU A 43 15.45 16.78 -4.63
C GLU A 43 14.75 15.80 -5.60
N ASP A 44 15.39 14.66 -5.89
CA ASP A 44 14.83 13.62 -6.76
C ASP A 44 13.94 12.63 -5.99
N ALA A 45 13.92 12.70 -4.65
CA ALA A 45 13.11 11.80 -3.82
C ALA A 45 11.61 12.08 -4.01
N ARG A 46 10.86 11.02 -4.30
CA ARG A 46 9.39 11.06 -4.36
C ARG A 46 8.79 10.37 -3.14
N SER A 47 7.88 11.06 -2.47
CA SER A 47 7.17 10.54 -1.31
C SER A 47 5.70 10.31 -1.63
N TYR A 48 5.22 9.07 -1.42
CA TYR A 48 3.83 8.68 -1.60
C TYR A 48 3.22 8.35 -0.24
N TYR A 49 2.21 9.10 0.17
CA TYR A 49 1.53 8.90 1.44
C TYR A 49 0.21 8.15 1.20
N PHE A 50 0.15 6.89 1.62
CA PHE A 50 -1.05 6.06 1.52
C PHE A 50 -1.91 6.17 2.78
N MET A 51 -3.19 6.50 2.62
CA MET A 51 -4.11 6.72 3.74
C MET A 51 -5.58 6.49 3.37
N GLY A 52 -6.47 6.51 4.36
CA GLY A 52 -7.90 6.66 4.13
C GLY A 52 -8.31 8.11 3.91
N LYS A 53 -9.46 8.34 3.26
CA LYS A 53 -9.94 9.70 2.91
C LYS A 53 -10.11 10.66 4.09
N ASP A 54 -10.33 10.13 5.28
CA ASP A 54 -10.42 10.89 6.53
C ASP A 54 -9.10 11.57 6.92
N ASN A 55 -7.97 11.10 6.39
CA ASN A 55 -6.64 11.62 6.70
C ASN A 55 -6.13 12.68 5.71
N ILE A 56 -6.86 12.96 4.63
CA ILE A 56 -6.39 13.85 3.54
C ILE A 56 -5.98 15.23 4.07
N VAL A 57 -6.79 15.86 4.93
CA VAL A 57 -6.50 17.22 5.43
C VAL A 57 -5.20 17.27 6.23
N PHE A 58 -4.89 16.23 7.00
CA PHE A 58 -3.66 16.18 7.78
C PHE A 58 -2.42 16.12 6.90
N HIS A 59 -2.52 15.53 5.71
CA HIS A 59 -1.36 15.29 4.83
C HIS A 59 -1.27 16.25 3.64
N SER A 60 -2.38 16.90 3.27
CA SER A 60 -2.41 17.90 2.19
C SER A 60 -2.32 19.35 2.68
N VAL A 61 -2.62 19.60 3.96
CA VAL A 61 -2.62 20.96 4.53
C VAL A 61 -1.73 21.05 5.77
N ILE A 62 -2.03 20.26 6.80
CA ILE A 62 -1.37 20.42 8.11
C ILE A 62 0.11 20.04 8.00
N TRP A 63 0.41 18.86 7.48
CA TRP A 63 1.78 18.37 7.36
C TRP A 63 2.65 19.23 6.43
N PRO A 64 2.23 19.57 5.21
CA PRO A 64 2.96 20.52 4.36
C PRO A 64 3.16 21.87 5.04
N GLY A 65 2.16 22.37 5.79
CA GLY A 65 2.29 23.62 6.55
C GLY A 65 3.36 23.56 7.64
N ILE A 66 3.44 22.44 8.36
CA ILE A 66 4.50 22.19 9.36
C ILE A 66 5.87 22.17 8.67
N LEU A 67 6.01 21.43 7.57
CA LEU A 67 7.27 21.34 6.83
C LEU A 67 7.72 22.68 6.23
N LEU A 68 6.80 23.43 5.63
CA LEU A 68 7.07 24.78 5.14
C LEU A 68 7.55 25.69 6.26
N GLY A 69 6.92 25.63 7.44
CA GLY A 69 7.35 26.36 8.62
C GLY A 69 8.76 25.97 9.07
N THR A 70 9.05 24.66 9.15
CA THR A 70 10.39 24.13 9.50
C THR A 70 11.47 24.55 8.50
N ASN A 71 11.11 24.71 7.22
CA ASN A 71 12.00 25.18 6.17
C ASN A 71 12.16 26.71 6.15
N GLY A 72 11.55 27.45 7.09
CA GLY A 72 11.60 28.92 7.11
C GLY A 72 10.72 29.60 6.04
N ARG A 73 9.85 28.86 5.34
CA ARG A 73 9.07 29.33 4.18
C ARG A 73 7.69 29.89 4.54
N GLY A 74 7.56 30.52 5.72
CA GLY A 74 6.33 31.21 6.15
C GLY A 74 6.37 32.72 5.92
N ASP A 75 5.26 33.41 6.17
CA ASP A 75 5.13 34.87 5.99
C ASP A 75 6.13 35.70 6.82
N LYS A 76 6.66 35.12 7.91
CA LYS A 76 7.65 35.75 8.77
C LYS A 76 9.09 35.47 8.34
N GLY A 77 9.28 34.70 7.27
CA GLY A 77 10.58 34.18 6.86
C GLY A 77 11.20 33.26 7.91
N GLY A 78 12.44 32.86 7.65
CA GLY A 78 13.25 31.98 8.48
C GLY A 78 14.29 31.26 7.63
N GLU A 79 15.17 30.53 8.29
CA GLU A 79 16.12 29.65 7.64
C GLU A 79 15.80 28.20 8.01
N PRO A 80 16.07 27.23 7.13
CA PRO A 80 15.98 25.81 7.48
C PRO A 80 16.84 25.49 8.71
N SER A 81 16.42 24.48 9.46
CA SER A 81 17.20 23.96 10.59
C SER A 81 18.60 23.52 10.13
N GLU A 82 19.65 23.91 10.85
CA GLU A 82 21.03 23.41 10.59
C GLU A 82 21.12 21.89 10.74
N GLU A 83 20.32 21.31 11.65
CA GLU A 83 20.31 19.87 11.90
C GLU A 83 19.50 19.11 10.84
N LEU A 84 18.32 19.60 10.47
CA LEU A 84 17.42 18.87 9.57
C LEU A 84 17.62 19.24 8.09
N GLY A 85 18.18 20.41 7.80
CA GLY A 85 18.22 20.99 6.45
C GLY A 85 16.83 21.31 5.93
N THR A 86 16.74 21.54 4.61
CA THR A 86 15.46 21.72 3.92
C THR A 86 14.78 20.37 3.71
N LEU A 87 13.59 20.20 4.27
CA LEU A 87 12.79 18.99 4.14
C LEU A 87 11.85 19.06 2.92
N ASN A 88 11.80 18.00 2.14
CA ASN A 88 10.90 17.85 1.00
C ASN A 88 9.44 17.85 1.47
N LEU A 89 8.58 18.44 0.63
CA LEU A 89 7.13 18.37 0.82
C LEU A 89 6.58 17.07 0.23
N PRO A 90 5.40 16.62 0.69
CA PRO A 90 4.73 15.48 0.09
C PRO A 90 4.57 15.63 -1.42
N THR A 91 5.07 14.66 -2.19
CA THR A 91 4.87 14.57 -3.64
C THR A 91 3.45 14.15 -3.98
N GLU A 92 2.98 13.03 -3.40
CA GLU A 92 1.69 12.44 -3.73
C GLU A 92 0.94 12.01 -2.47
N ILE A 93 -0.36 12.34 -2.43
CA ILE A 93 -1.30 11.89 -1.41
C ILE A 93 -2.22 10.85 -2.05
N VAL A 94 -1.98 9.59 -1.73
CA VAL A 94 -2.76 8.46 -2.25
C VAL A 94 -3.79 8.07 -1.21
N SER A 95 -5.06 8.32 -1.51
CA SER A 95 -6.16 8.05 -0.59
C SER A 95 -7.08 6.98 -1.16
N SER A 96 -7.49 6.05 -0.30
CA SER A 96 -8.58 5.13 -0.58
C SER A 96 -9.87 5.57 0.10
N GLU A 97 -11.00 5.21 -0.50
CA GLU A 97 -12.33 5.36 0.07
C GLU A 97 -12.56 4.26 1.14
N PHE A 98 -13.74 4.23 1.78
CA PHE A 98 -14.00 3.26 2.84
C PHE A 98 -14.35 1.87 2.29
N LEU A 99 -13.81 0.84 2.93
CA LEU A 99 -14.29 -0.53 2.81
C LEU A 99 -15.29 -0.81 3.95
N THR A 100 -16.57 -0.87 3.64
CA THR A 100 -17.65 -1.14 4.62
C THR A 100 -17.97 -2.63 4.69
N MET A 101 -18.77 -3.03 5.68
CA MET A 101 -19.14 -4.45 5.91
C MET A 101 -20.65 -4.63 6.10
N SER A 102 -21.44 -3.69 5.58
CA SER A 102 -22.87 -3.53 5.84
C SER A 102 -23.72 -4.67 5.26
N GLY A 103 -23.28 -5.31 4.17
CA GLY A 103 -23.94 -6.46 3.54
C GLY A 103 -23.58 -7.82 4.14
N SER A 104 -22.59 -7.89 5.05
CA SER A 104 -22.23 -9.16 5.68
C SER A 104 -23.34 -9.58 6.67
N LYS A 105 -24.02 -10.70 6.38
CA LYS A 105 -25.02 -11.33 7.26
C LYS A 105 -24.40 -11.91 8.56
N VAL A 106 -23.48 -11.21 9.20
CA VAL A 106 -23.05 -11.52 10.57
C VAL A 106 -23.91 -10.68 11.50
N SER A 107 -25.20 -11.07 11.56
CA SER A 107 -26.15 -10.47 12.49
C SER A 107 -25.79 -10.88 13.90
N ASN A 108 -25.11 -10.00 14.62
CA ASN A 108 -25.37 -9.81 16.04
C ASN A 108 -25.24 -8.31 16.32
N SER A 109 -25.98 -7.85 17.31
CA SER A 109 -26.17 -6.45 17.73
C SER A 109 -24.91 -5.68 18.15
N ARG A 110 -23.71 -6.13 17.74
CA ARG A 110 -22.38 -5.55 18.01
C ARG A 110 -21.53 -5.27 16.76
N GLY A 111 -22.12 -5.39 15.56
CA GLY A 111 -21.42 -5.12 14.31
C GLY A 111 -20.59 -6.31 13.82
N ALA A 112 -20.74 -6.64 12.54
CA ALA A 112 -19.95 -7.64 11.85
C ALA A 112 -18.52 -7.10 11.66
N THR A 113 -17.64 -7.31 12.64
CA THR A 113 -16.22 -6.96 12.51
C THR A 113 -15.45 -8.19 12.06
N ILE A 114 -14.80 -8.12 10.91
CA ILE A 114 -13.79 -9.11 10.51
C ILE A 114 -12.44 -8.60 10.98
N PHE A 115 -11.83 -9.33 11.91
CA PHE A 115 -10.46 -9.08 12.31
C PHE A 115 -9.51 -9.69 11.29
N VAL A 116 -8.52 -8.90 10.85
CA VAL A 116 -7.52 -9.36 9.87
C VAL A 116 -6.81 -10.62 10.35
N GLY A 117 -6.47 -10.73 11.65
CA GLY A 117 -5.82 -11.92 12.20
C GLY A 117 -6.63 -13.20 11.99
N ASP A 118 -7.93 -13.16 12.28
CA ASP A 118 -8.84 -14.31 12.12
C ASP A 118 -9.00 -14.66 10.63
N PHE A 119 -9.12 -13.64 9.78
CA PHE A 119 -9.22 -13.82 8.33
C PHE A 119 -7.97 -14.51 7.76
N LEU A 120 -6.79 -14.04 8.17
CA LEU A 120 -5.50 -14.58 7.72
C LEU A 120 -5.29 -16.01 8.21
N HIS A 121 -5.78 -16.35 9.41
CA HIS A 121 -5.72 -17.72 9.92
C HIS A 121 -6.57 -18.67 9.06
N GLU A 122 -7.76 -18.24 8.64
CA GLU A 122 -8.69 -19.09 7.89
C GLU A 122 -8.38 -19.16 6.39
N PHE A 123 -8.09 -18.03 5.74
CA PHE A 123 -7.99 -17.92 4.28
C PHE A 123 -6.58 -17.61 3.77
N GLY A 124 -5.65 -17.30 4.66
CA GLY A 124 -4.30 -16.89 4.30
C GLY A 124 -4.21 -15.46 3.73
N PRO A 125 -2.98 -14.97 3.52
CA PRO A 125 -2.74 -13.60 3.09
C PRO A 125 -3.09 -13.35 1.62
N ASP A 126 -2.84 -14.31 0.73
CA ASP A 126 -2.93 -14.07 -0.72
C ASP A 126 -4.37 -13.90 -1.19
N ALA A 127 -5.31 -14.66 -0.62
CA ALA A 127 -6.73 -14.50 -0.92
C ALA A 127 -7.23 -13.10 -0.51
N LEU A 128 -6.81 -12.61 0.66
CA LEU A 128 -7.16 -11.27 1.13
C LEU A 128 -6.53 -10.18 0.26
N ARG A 129 -5.23 -10.30 -0.03
CA ARG A 129 -4.49 -9.34 -0.88
C ARG A 129 -5.09 -9.25 -2.27
N TYR A 130 -5.38 -10.39 -2.89
CA TYR A 130 -6.01 -10.43 -4.19
C TYR A 130 -7.37 -9.74 -4.17
N PHE A 131 -8.23 -10.10 -3.21
CA PHE A 131 -9.56 -9.50 -3.08
C PHE A 131 -9.49 -7.97 -2.93
N ILE A 132 -8.63 -7.45 -2.04
CA ILE A 132 -8.48 -6.01 -1.83
C ILE A 132 -7.90 -5.34 -3.09
N ALA A 133 -6.99 -5.98 -3.82
CA ALA A 133 -6.43 -5.39 -5.04
C ALA A 133 -7.46 -5.28 -6.18
N VAL A 134 -8.38 -6.23 -6.31
CA VAL A 134 -9.36 -6.24 -7.42
C VAL A 134 -10.72 -5.63 -7.07
N ALA A 135 -11.03 -5.50 -5.79
CA ALA A 135 -12.32 -5.04 -5.28
C ALA A 135 -12.17 -4.03 -4.13
N GLY A 136 -10.98 -3.44 -3.97
CA GLY A 136 -10.72 -2.42 -2.96
C GLY A 136 -11.38 -1.09 -3.31
N PRO A 137 -11.58 -0.22 -2.30
CA PRO A 137 -12.25 1.07 -2.46
C PRO A 137 -11.30 2.13 -3.04
N GLU A 138 -11.00 2.05 -4.34
CA GLU A 138 -10.12 3.02 -5.00
C GLU A 138 -10.80 4.38 -5.22
N ASN A 139 -11.94 4.38 -5.92
CA ASN A 139 -12.61 5.62 -6.38
C ASN A 139 -13.95 5.88 -5.66
N GLN A 140 -14.49 4.90 -4.97
CA GLN A 140 -15.73 5.00 -4.21
C GLN A 140 -15.73 4.03 -3.04
N ASP A 141 -16.54 4.31 -2.03
CA ASP A 141 -16.78 3.39 -0.93
C ASP A 141 -17.24 2.03 -1.50
N THR A 142 -16.67 0.95 -0.98
CA THR A 142 -16.96 -0.41 -1.41
C THR A 142 -17.41 -1.24 -0.22
N ASP A 143 -18.36 -2.15 -0.41
CA ASP A 143 -18.85 -3.02 0.66
C ASP A 143 -18.27 -4.43 0.52
N PHE A 144 -17.64 -4.91 1.58
CA PHE A 144 -17.22 -6.29 1.69
C PHE A 144 -18.43 -7.20 1.87
N THR A 145 -18.55 -8.20 1.00
CA THR A 145 -19.49 -9.30 1.18
C THR A 145 -18.79 -10.65 1.04
N TRP A 146 -19.21 -11.62 1.85
CA TRP A 146 -18.68 -12.99 1.76
C TRP A 146 -18.98 -13.65 0.42
N GLU A 147 -20.13 -13.33 -0.18
CA GLU A 147 -20.51 -13.84 -1.50
C GLU A 147 -19.52 -13.38 -2.57
N GLU A 148 -19.18 -12.09 -2.59
CA GLU A 148 -18.23 -11.55 -3.55
C GLU A 148 -16.80 -12.06 -3.30
N PHE A 149 -16.40 -12.18 -2.03
CA PHE A 149 -15.11 -12.78 -1.68
C PHE A 149 -15.00 -14.22 -2.19
N VAL A 150 -15.98 -15.06 -1.88
CA VAL A 150 -16.01 -16.47 -2.32
C VAL A 150 -16.08 -16.56 -3.84
N ARG A 151 -16.88 -15.70 -4.49
CA ARG A 151 -16.97 -15.66 -5.95
C ARG A 151 -15.61 -15.40 -6.57
N ARG A 152 -14.91 -14.34 -6.16
CA ARG A 152 -13.62 -13.97 -6.74
C ARG A 152 -12.55 -15.00 -6.46
N VAL A 153 -12.43 -15.46 -5.22
CA VAL A 153 -11.42 -16.46 -4.86
C VAL A 153 -11.65 -17.78 -5.60
N ASN A 154 -12.89 -18.28 -5.65
CA ASN A 154 -13.14 -19.56 -6.30
C ASN A 154 -13.08 -19.47 -7.83
N PHE A 155 -13.73 -18.46 -8.42
CA PHE A 155 -13.78 -18.37 -9.87
C PHE A 155 -12.47 -17.85 -10.45
N GLU A 156 -11.92 -16.75 -9.94
CA GLU A 156 -10.75 -16.10 -10.55
C GLU A 156 -9.44 -16.80 -10.13
N LEU A 157 -9.25 -17.05 -8.83
CA LEU A 157 -8.00 -17.67 -8.36
C LEU A 157 -7.99 -19.19 -8.51
N ALA A 158 -9.03 -19.90 -8.05
CA ALA A 158 -8.99 -21.36 -8.07
C ALA A 158 -9.30 -21.94 -9.46
N ASN A 159 -10.41 -21.51 -10.08
CA ASN A 159 -10.91 -22.12 -11.32
C ASN A 159 -10.19 -21.65 -12.59
N GLU A 160 -9.79 -20.38 -12.67
CA GLU A 160 -9.04 -19.87 -13.82
C GLU A 160 -7.53 -20.04 -13.60
N TRP A 161 -6.94 -19.24 -12.70
CA TRP A 161 -5.49 -19.21 -12.51
C TRP A 161 -4.93 -20.54 -11.99
N GLY A 162 -5.49 -21.04 -10.88
CA GLY A 162 -5.04 -22.26 -10.22
C GLY A 162 -5.17 -23.48 -11.12
N ASN A 163 -6.28 -23.58 -11.87
CA ASN A 163 -6.48 -24.65 -12.84
C ASN A 163 -5.49 -24.57 -14.01
N LEU A 164 -5.25 -23.38 -14.57
CA LEU A 164 -4.26 -23.19 -15.64
C LEU A 164 -2.87 -23.68 -15.19
N VAL A 165 -2.41 -23.23 -14.02
CA VAL A 165 -1.12 -23.62 -13.45
C VAL A 165 -1.09 -25.12 -13.17
N ASN A 166 -2.11 -25.66 -12.49
CA ASN A 166 -2.16 -27.06 -12.14
C ASN A 166 -2.14 -27.97 -13.38
N ARG A 167 -2.94 -27.66 -14.40
CA ARG A 167 -3.01 -28.45 -15.62
C ARG A 167 -1.70 -28.40 -16.40
N SER A 168 -1.11 -27.21 -16.54
CA SER A 168 0.14 -27.02 -17.29
C SER A 168 1.28 -27.81 -16.65
N ILE A 169 1.47 -27.65 -15.33
CA ILE A 169 2.54 -28.35 -14.59
C ILE A 169 2.26 -29.85 -14.54
N SER A 170 1.02 -30.27 -14.27
CA SER A 170 0.67 -31.69 -14.22
C SER A 170 0.88 -32.38 -15.57
N MET A 171 0.59 -31.70 -16.68
CA MET A 171 0.78 -32.24 -18.01
C MET A 171 2.27 -32.39 -18.33
N ALA A 172 3.10 -31.40 -18.00
CA ALA A 172 4.55 -31.49 -18.16
C ALA A 172 5.13 -32.63 -17.29
N PHE A 173 4.75 -32.70 -16.01
CA PHE A 173 5.24 -33.75 -15.11
C PHE A 173 4.82 -35.15 -15.56
N LYS A 174 3.56 -35.35 -15.96
CA LYS A 174 3.04 -36.67 -16.37
C LYS A 174 3.66 -37.18 -17.67
N ASN A 175 3.94 -36.29 -18.63
CA ASN A 175 4.35 -36.70 -19.97
C ASN A 175 5.86 -36.55 -20.21
N CYS A 176 6.52 -35.62 -19.53
CA CYS A 176 7.92 -35.27 -19.77
C CYS A 176 8.81 -35.46 -18.53
N HIS A 177 8.23 -35.49 -17.32
CA HIS A 177 8.95 -35.51 -16.02
C HIS A 177 9.88 -34.31 -15.76
N GLU A 178 9.94 -33.36 -16.69
CA GLU A 178 10.69 -32.11 -16.64
C GLU A 178 9.92 -31.04 -17.43
N ILE A 179 10.42 -29.79 -17.39
CA ILE A 179 9.90 -28.74 -18.28
C ILE A 179 10.45 -29.04 -19.69
N PRO A 180 9.59 -29.35 -20.68
CA PRO A 180 10.06 -29.69 -22.01
C PRO A 180 10.72 -28.48 -22.69
N ALA A 181 11.75 -28.75 -23.50
CA ALA A 181 12.32 -27.72 -24.36
C ALA A 181 11.28 -27.24 -25.40
N ALA A 182 11.27 -25.94 -25.67
CA ALA A 182 10.39 -25.37 -26.70
C ALA A 182 10.78 -25.89 -28.10
N GLY A 183 9.79 -26.32 -28.87
CA GLY A 183 9.96 -26.63 -30.29
C GLY A 183 9.96 -25.37 -31.17
N GLU A 184 9.80 -25.55 -32.49
CA GLU A 184 9.54 -24.41 -33.38
C GLU A 184 8.18 -23.79 -33.04
N LEU A 185 8.19 -22.50 -32.70
CA LEU A 185 6.99 -21.76 -32.36
C LEU A 185 6.12 -21.51 -33.60
N THR A 186 4.83 -21.73 -33.46
CA THR A 186 3.82 -21.30 -34.43
C THR A 186 3.50 -19.83 -34.25
N ASP A 187 2.74 -19.24 -35.18
CA ASP A 187 2.31 -17.85 -35.05
C ASP A 187 1.39 -17.63 -33.85
N ALA A 188 0.55 -18.61 -33.51
CA ALA A 188 -0.30 -18.55 -32.32
C ALA A 188 0.51 -18.57 -31.00
N ASP A 189 1.61 -19.34 -30.96
CA ASP A 189 2.51 -19.35 -29.79
C ASP A 189 3.18 -17.99 -29.60
N ARG A 190 3.63 -17.37 -30.70
CA ARG A 190 4.22 -16.03 -30.68
C ARG A 190 3.20 -14.99 -30.22
N GLU A 191 1.99 -15.01 -30.77
CA GLU A 191 0.92 -14.09 -30.38
C GLU A 191 0.61 -14.17 -28.88
N LEU A 192 0.53 -15.38 -28.32
CA LEU A 192 0.29 -15.56 -26.89
C LEU A 192 1.46 -15.06 -26.02
N LEU A 193 2.70 -15.32 -26.43
CA LEU A 193 3.89 -14.85 -25.72
C LEU A 193 3.99 -13.32 -25.75
N ASP A 194 3.71 -12.71 -26.90
CA ASP A 194 3.71 -11.25 -27.07
C ASP A 194 2.61 -10.62 -26.20
N ALA A 195 1.41 -11.21 -26.18
CA ALA A 195 0.32 -10.74 -25.31
C ALA A 195 0.67 -10.86 -23.82
N ALA A 196 1.29 -11.97 -23.40
CA ALA A 196 1.74 -12.16 -22.03
C ALA A 196 2.84 -11.17 -21.63
N ALA A 197 3.78 -10.89 -22.54
CA ALA A 197 4.85 -9.92 -22.32
C ALA A 197 4.30 -8.49 -22.21
N ALA A 198 3.42 -8.09 -23.13
CA ALA A 198 2.79 -6.77 -23.13
C ALA A 198 1.95 -6.50 -21.87
N GLY A 199 1.46 -7.54 -21.21
CA GLY A 199 0.73 -7.42 -19.93
C GLY A 199 1.54 -6.79 -18.80
N PHE A 200 2.87 -6.74 -18.88
CA PHE A 200 3.74 -6.10 -17.88
C PHE A 200 4.02 -4.63 -18.15
N ASP A 201 3.73 -4.13 -19.37
CA ASP A 201 4.02 -2.75 -19.75
C ASP A 201 2.96 -1.75 -19.26
N THR A 202 1.76 -2.25 -18.95
CA THR A 202 0.64 -1.46 -18.41
C THR A 202 0.39 -1.87 -16.97
N VAL A 203 0.88 -1.06 -16.03
CA VAL A 203 0.56 -1.16 -14.59
C VAL A 203 0.01 0.18 -14.12
#